data_AF-A0A0Q8F1G9-F1
#
_entry.id   AF-A0A0Q8F1G9-F1
#
_cell.length_a   1.000
_cell.length_b   1.000
_cell.length_c   1.000
_cell.angle_alpha   90.00
_cell.angle_beta   90.00
_cell.angle_gamma   90.00
#
_symmetry.space_group_name_H-M   'P 1'
#
loop_
_entity.id
_entity.type
_entity.pdbx_description
1 polymer ?
#
loop_
_entity_poly.entity_id
_entity_poly.type
_entity_poly.pdbx_seq_one_letter_code
_entity_poly.pdbx_strand_id
1 'polypeptide(L)'
;MQVLFLALGASRKRAVLDESAELRASGAQVIVVVDKKKSWLNQEFAPGVVVTTLKELEARHLPRRMEHALLYRVPRATVRAVGRGPLRGRARRGLKAYERGLAAKLHRKVFVPAHRRLWPDAQARMVLAPFAARGGLDLLVVSDALSVPRAVRLLDAWATDGIKPRVCYGLDYDVPSGTQQARTATTQGQR
;
A
#
# COMPACT_ATOMS: atom_id res chain seq x y z
N MET A 1 -12.70 -1.00 15.70
CA MET A 1 -12.16 0.12 14.92
C MET A 1 -10.96 -0.35 14.10
N GLN A 2 -10.90 0.06 12.84
CA GLN A 2 -9.89 -0.29 11.84
C GLN A 2 -9.11 0.97 11.43
N VAL A 3 -7.80 0.97 11.68
CA VAL A 3 -6.95 2.14 11.52
C VAL A 3 -5.80 1.85 10.56
N LEU A 4 -5.55 2.78 9.65
CA LEU A 4 -4.43 2.77 8.73
C LEU A 4 -3.49 3.94 9.02
N PHE A 5 -2.23 3.65 9.33
CA PHE A 5 -1.16 4.65 9.40
C PHE A 5 -0.41 4.73 8.07
N LEU A 6 -0.24 5.94 7.54
CA LEU A 6 0.66 6.24 6.43
C LEU A 6 1.92 6.92 6.97
N ALA A 7 3.01 6.17 7.01
CA ALA A 7 4.30 6.60 7.55
C ALA A 7 5.42 6.34 6.52
N LEU A 8 5.27 6.91 5.32
CA LEU A 8 6.15 6.69 4.17
C LEU A 8 7.51 7.36 4.35
N GLY A 9 7.54 8.52 4.99
CA GLY A 9 8.76 9.30 5.22
C GLY A 9 9.61 8.76 6.37
N ALA A 10 9.00 8.01 7.29
CA ALA A 10 9.67 7.51 8.50
C ALA A 10 10.36 8.61 9.33
N SER A 11 9.87 9.86 9.23
CA SER A 11 10.38 11.00 10.00
C SER A 11 9.85 11.02 11.42
N ARG A 12 8.63 10.51 11.65
CA ARG A 12 7.96 10.47 12.96
C ARG A 12 7.84 9.05 13.52
N LYS A 13 8.95 8.31 13.60
CA LYS A 13 8.92 6.89 14.02
C LYS A 13 8.36 6.69 15.42
N ARG A 14 8.80 7.49 16.39
CA ARG A 14 8.34 7.40 17.79
C ARG A 14 6.84 7.60 17.92
N ALA A 15 6.32 8.71 17.37
CA ALA A 15 4.88 8.98 17.37
C ALA A 15 4.06 7.84 16.76
N VAL A 16 4.51 7.28 15.62
CA VAL A 16 3.83 6.14 15.00
C VAL A 16 3.85 4.90 15.90
N LEU A 17 4.96 4.62 16.60
CA LEU A 17 5.03 3.50 17.53
C LEU A 17 4.08 3.71 18.71
N ASP A 18 4.13 4.88 19.34
CA ASP A 18 3.35 5.20 20.54
C ASP A 18 1.84 5.23 20.23
N GLU A 19 1.43 5.97 19.20
CA GLU A 19 0.02 6.08 18.78
C GLU A 19 -0.53 4.73 18.28
N SER A 20 0.26 3.95 17.55
CA SER A 20 -0.19 2.63 17.08
C SER A 20 -0.32 1.63 18.23
N ALA A 21 0.54 1.72 19.25
CA ALA A 21 0.46 0.91 20.45
C ALA A 21 -0.76 1.27 21.30
N GLU A 22 -1.04 2.56 21.49
CA GLU A 22 -2.19 3.04 22.26
C GLU A 22 -3.53 2.62 21.62
N LEU A 23 -3.65 2.82 20.30
CA LEU A 23 -4.82 2.36 19.55
C LEU A 23 -4.96 0.84 19.62
N ARG A 24 -3.85 0.11 19.56
CA ARG A 24 -3.87 -1.35 19.69
C ARG A 24 -4.32 -1.79 21.08
N ALA A 25 -3.85 -1.12 22.14
CA ALA A 25 -4.26 -1.37 23.52
C ALA A 25 -5.76 -1.11 23.73
N SER A 26 -6.33 -0.14 23.00
CA SER A 26 -7.76 0.14 22.96
C SER A 26 -8.57 -0.88 22.13
N GLY A 27 -7.93 -1.94 21.64
CA GLY A 27 -8.56 -3.00 20.85
C GLY A 27 -8.71 -2.68 19.35
N ALA A 28 -8.12 -1.59 18.85
CA ALA A 28 -8.14 -1.30 17.42
C ALA A 28 -7.28 -2.29 16.63
N GLN A 29 -7.67 -2.50 15.37
CA GLN A 29 -6.85 -3.20 14.39
C GLN A 29 -6.04 -2.16 13.64
N VAL A 30 -4.72 -2.22 13.78
CA VAL A 30 -3.81 -1.20 13.27
C VAL A 30 -2.92 -1.79 12.18
N ILE A 31 -2.96 -1.17 11.01
CA ILE A 31 -2.04 -1.46 9.91
C ILE A 31 -1.18 -0.22 9.68
N VAL A 32 0.13 -0.40 9.63
CA VAL A 32 1.11 0.66 9.34
C VAL A 32 1.72 0.42 7.98
N VAL A 33 1.52 1.34 7.05
CA VAL A 33 2.10 1.32 5.72
C VAL A 33 3.33 2.22 5.67
N VAL A 34 4.46 1.60 5.34
CA VAL A 34 5.76 2.25 5.23
C VAL A 34 6.30 2.14 3.80
N ASP A 35 7.16 3.07 3.38
CA ASP A 35 7.80 2.96 2.06
C ASP A 35 8.81 1.80 2.03
N LYS A 36 9.73 1.79 3.00
CA LYS A 36 10.79 0.78 3.13
C LYS A 36 10.83 0.23 4.54
N LYS A 37 10.65 -1.09 4.69
CA LYS A 37 10.85 -1.78 5.99
C LYS A 37 12.22 -1.55 6.58
N LYS A 38 13.25 -1.40 5.72
CA LYS A 38 14.62 -1.09 6.15
C LYS A 38 14.72 0.14 7.05
N SER A 39 13.89 1.16 6.79
CA SER A 39 13.86 2.38 7.61
C SER A 39 13.33 2.15 9.03
N TRP A 40 12.71 1.00 9.29
CA TRP A 40 12.04 0.66 10.55
C TRP A 40 12.65 -0.57 11.24
N LEU A 41 13.79 -1.10 10.77
CA LEU A 41 14.36 -2.35 11.28
C LEU A 41 14.74 -2.33 12.75
N ASN A 42 15.15 -1.17 13.28
CA ASN A 42 15.57 -1.03 14.68
C ASN A 42 14.41 -0.60 15.59
N GLN A 43 13.18 -0.71 15.13
CA GLN A 43 11.99 -0.26 15.86
C GLN A 43 11.07 -1.45 16.10
N GLU A 44 10.66 -1.63 17.35
CA GLU A 44 9.74 -2.69 17.74
C GLU A 44 8.33 -2.12 17.83
N PHE A 45 7.45 -2.66 17.01
CA PHE A 45 6.02 -2.33 17.05
C PHE A 45 5.32 -3.17 18.12
N ALA A 46 4.28 -2.61 18.73
CA ALA A 46 3.47 -3.33 19.69
C ALA A 46 2.85 -4.62 19.10
N PRO A 47 2.66 -5.68 19.91
CA PRO A 47 2.07 -6.93 19.45
C PRO A 47 0.71 -6.75 18.76
N GLY A 48 0.59 -7.27 17.54
CA GLY A 48 -0.63 -7.19 16.74
C GLY A 48 -0.77 -5.94 15.87
N VAL A 49 0.20 -5.04 15.88
CA VAL A 49 0.33 -4.00 14.84
C VAL A 49 0.92 -4.63 13.58
N VAL A 50 0.24 -4.51 12.45
CA VAL A 50 0.68 -5.10 11.18
C VAL A 50 1.46 -4.06 10.38
N VAL A 51 2.77 -4.27 10.23
CA VAL A 51 3.63 -3.40 9.41
C VAL A 51 3.80 -3.98 8.03
N THR A 52 3.45 -3.22 7.01
CA THR A 52 3.57 -3.64 5.61
C THR A 52 4.03 -2.51 4.71
N THR A 53 4.43 -2.84 3.50
CA THR A 53 4.72 -1.83 2.47
C THR A 53 3.58 -1.77 1.48
N LEU A 54 3.46 -0.64 0.78
CA LEU A 54 2.51 -0.53 -0.31
C LEU A 54 2.76 -1.60 -1.38
N LYS A 55 4.02 -1.93 -1.66
CA LYS A 55 4.40 -3.01 -2.60
C LYS A 55 3.95 -4.40 -2.14
N GLU A 56 3.95 -4.66 -0.83
CA GLU A 56 3.49 -5.93 -0.27
C GLU A 56 1.97 -6.05 -0.31
N LEU A 57 1.25 -4.95 -0.01
CA LEU A 57 -0.19 -4.87 -0.21
C LEU A 57 -0.55 -5.08 -1.68
N GLU A 58 0.21 -4.44 -2.58
CA GLU A 58 0.10 -4.64 -4.01
C GLU A 58 0.38 -6.09 -4.40
N ALA A 59 1.47 -6.70 -3.94
CA ALA A 59 1.82 -8.08 -4.31
C ALA A 59 0.81 -9.11 -3.81
N ARG A 60 0.15 -8.86 -2.67
CA ARG A 60 -0.90 -9.73 -2.12
C ARG A 60 -2.21 -9.66 -2.89
N HIS A 61 -2.46 -8.57 -3.61
CA HIS A 61 -3.73 -8.35 -4.32
C HIS A 61 -3.57 -8.16 -5.82
N LEU A 62 -2.34 -8.07 -6.32
CA LEU A 62 -2.06 -8.07 -7.73
C LEU A 62 -2.68 -9.34 -8.29
N PRO A 63 -3.56 -9.24 -9.28
CA PRO A 63 -4.25 -10.37 -9.84
C PRO A 63 -3.21 -11.11 -10.69
N ARG A 64 -2.36 -11.89 -10.04
CA ARG A 64 -1.55 -12.95 -10.64
C ARG A 64 -2.43 -13.91 -11.46
N ARG A 65 -3.76 -13.87 -11.25
CA ARG A 65 -4.83 -14.49 -12.05
C ARG A 65 -5.22 -13.71 -13.32
N MET A 66 -5.34 -12.38 -13.30
CA MET A 66 -5.63 -11.59 -14.52
C MET A 66 -4.40 -11.48 -15.42
N GLU A 67 -3.21 -11.38 -14.82
CA GLU A 67 -1.94 -11.34 -15.54
C GLU A 67 -1.73 -12.64 -16.35
N HIS A 68 -1.95 -13.80 -15.73
CA HIS A 68 -1.97 -15.09 -16.45
C HIS A 68 -3.12 -15.20 -17.45
N ALA A 69 -4.32 -14.74 -17.11
CA ALA A 69 -5.47 -14.84 -18.00
C ALA A 69 -5.29 -13.99 -19.27
N LEU A 70 -4.80 -12.76 -19.16
CA LEU A 70 -4.63 -11.86 -20.31
C LEU A 70 -3.39 -12.23 -21.15
N LEU A 71 -2.25 -12.53 -20.53
CA LEU A 71 -1.04 -12.93 -21.27
C LEU A 71 -1.16 -14.33 -21.89
N TYR A 72 -1.91 -15.28 -21.29
CA TYR A 72 -1.97 -16.67 -21.79
C TYR A 72 -3.31 -17.11 -22.42
N ARG A 73 -4.46 -16.47 -22.14
CA ARG A 73 -5.72 -16.82 -22.86
C ARG A 73 -5.82 -16.19 -24.24
N VAL A 74 -5.31 -14.97 -24.43
CA VAL A 74 -5.38 -14.31 -25.75
C VAL A 74 -4.61 -15.10 -26.82
N PRO A 75 -3.37 -15.59 -26.59
CA PRO A 75 -2.68 -16.40 -27.58
C PRO A 75 -3.36 -17.76 -27.81
N ARG A 76 -3.86 -18.40 -26.74
CA ARG A 76 -4.53 -19.71 -26.84
C ARG A 76 -5.87 -19.64 -27.58
N ALA A 77 -6.62 -18.55 -27.45
CA ALA A 77 -7.86 -18.32 -28.19
C ALA A 77 -7.59 -18.12 -29.68
N THR A 78 -6.56 -17.33 -30.04
CA THR A 78 -6.14 -17.17 -31.44
C THR A 78 -5.61 -18.47 -32.06
N VAL A 79 -4.88 -19.29 -31.29
CA VAL A 79 -4.40 -20.60 -31.76
C VAL A 79 -5.55 -21.62 -31.91
N ARG A 80 -6.62 -21.51 -31.11
CA ARG A 80 -7.83 -22.34 -31.29
C ARG A 80 -8.68 -21.89 -32.47
N ALA A 81 -8.83 -20.58 -32.69
CA ALA A 81 -9.56 -20.02 -33.82
C ALA A 81 -8.87 -20.32 -35.16
N VAL A 82 -7.54 -20.28 -35.20
CA VAL A 82 -6.72 -20.64 -36.38
C VAL A 82 -6.41 -22.15 -36.44
N GLY A 83 -6.81 -22.91 -35.41
CA GLY A 83 -6.39 -24.29 -35.14
C GLY A 83 -7.12 -25.40 -35.91
N ARG A 84 -8.04 -25.07 -36.82
CA ARG A 84 -8.74 -26.05 -37.69
C ARG A 84 -8.24 -26.01 -39.14
N GLY A 85 -6.93 -25.86 -39.37
CA GLY A 85 -6.39 -25.84 -40.74
C GLY A 85 -4.90 -26.17 -40.89
N PRO A 86 -4.44 -26.46 -42.14
CA PRO A 86 -3.10 -26.96 -42.48
C PRO A 86 -1.92 -26.02 -42.16
N LEU A 87 -2.19 -24.80 -41.70
CA LEU A 87 -1.19 -23.76 -41.42
C LEU A 87 -0.59 -23.81 -39.99
N ARG A 88 -0.94 -24.84 -39.20
CA ARG A 88 -0.55 -25.03 -37.79
C ARG A 88 0.96 -24.97 -37.54
N GLY A 89 1.78 -25.42 -38.49
CA GLY A 89 3.25 -25.44 -38.39
C GLY A 89 3.91 -24.06 -38.47
N ARG A 90 3.39 -23.16 -39.32
CA ARG A 90 3.92 -21.79 -39.49
C ARG A 90 3.47 -20.88 -38.34
N ALA A 91 2.23 -21.04 -37.89
CA ALA A 91 1.69 -20.30 -36.74
C ALA A 91 2.49 -20.54 -35.45
N ARG A 92 2.92 -21.79 -35.19
CA ARG A 92 3.75 -22.12 -34.01
C ARG A 92 5.13 -21.45 -34.03
N ARG A 93 5.75 -21.29 -35.21
CA ARG A 93 7.05 -20.59 -35.33
C ARG A 93 6.91 -19.07 -35.17
N GLY A 94 5.86 -18.49 -35.75
CA GLY A 94 5.54 -17.07 -35.58
C GLY A 94 5.27 -16.71 -34.11
N LEU A 95 4.55 -17.56 -33.39
CA LEU A 95 4.25 -17.36 -31.96
C LEU A 95 5.52 -17.39 -31.09
N LYS A 96 6.46 -18.31 -31.39
CA LYS A 96 7.73 -18.44 -30.65
C LYS A 96 8.67 -17.26 -30.90
N ALA A 97 8.60 -16.63 -32.07
CA ALA A 97 9.30 -15.38 -32.39
C ALA A 97 8.63 -14.16 -31.72
N TYR A 98 7.29 -14.13 -31.69
CA TYR A 98 6.51 -13.09 -31.00
C TYR A 98 6.76 -13.08 -29.49
N GLU A 99 6.78 -14.24 -28.83
CA GLU A 99 7.09 -14.38 -27.40
C GLU A 99 8.49 -13.87 -27.04
N ARG A 100 9.51 -14.12 -27.87
CA ARG A 100 10.90 -13.74 -27.57
C ARG A 100 11.19 -12.25 -27.73
N GLY A 101 10.47 -11.53 -28.60
CA GLY A 101 10.78 -10.14 -28.92
C GLY A 101 9.78 -9.11 -28.42
N LEU A 102 8.47 -9.44 -28.46
CA LEU A 102 7.41 -8.46 -28.26
C LEU A 102 6.90 -8.43 -26.81
N ALA A 103 6.94 -9.55 -26.08
CA ALA A 103 6.43 -9.63 -24.72
C ALA A 103 7.15 -8.65 -23.76
N ALA A 104 8.48 -8.59 -23.81
CA ALA A 104 9.26 -7.69 -22.96
C ALA A 104 9.08 -6.20 -23.34
N LYS A 105 9.00 -5.90 -24.64
CA LYS A 105 8.84 -4.51 -25.13
C LYS A 105 7.43 -3.97 -24.90
N LEU A 106 6.39 -4.76 -25.14
CA LEU A 106 5.00 -4.37 -24.89
C LEU A 106 4.73 -4.23 -23.39
N HIS A 107 5.28 -5.13 -22.56
CA HIS A 107 5.17 -5.02 -21.11
C HIS A 107 5.75 -3.69 -20.60
N ARG A 108 6.95 -3.33 -21.04
CA ARG A 108 7.59 -2.09 -20.55
C ARG A 108 7.02 -0.80 -21.17
N LYS A 109 6.61 -0.83 -22.44
CA LYS A 109 6.26 0.39 -23.20
C LYS A 109 4.77 0.72 -23.22
N VAL A 110 3.90 -0.28 -23.11
CA VAL A 110 2.44 -0.09 -23.17
C VAL A 110 1.78 -0.50 -21.87
N PHE A 111 2.17 -1.64 -21.31
CA PHE A 111 1.52 -2.16 -20.10
C PHE A 111 1.83 -1.28 -18.89
N VAL A 112 3.09 -0.97 -18.57
CA VAL A 112 3.42 -0.10 -17.42
C VAL A 112 2.71 1.28 -17.44
N PRO A 113 2.71 2.05 -18.54
CA PRO A 113 2.02 3.33 -18.57
C PRO A 113 0.49 3.20 -18.61
N ALA A 114 -0.08 2.24 -19.33
CA ALA A 114 -1.53 2.02 -19.35
C ALA A 114 -2.04 1.49 -18.00
N HIS A 115 -1.29 0.58 -17.37
CA HIS A 115 -1.49 0.08 -16.01
C HIS A 115 -1.48 1.24 -15.01
N ARG A 116 -0.48 2.12 -15.04
CA ARG A 116 -0.47 3.28 -14.13
C ARG A 116 -1.66 4.22 -14.30
N ARG A 117 -2.22 4.31 -15.51
CA ARG A 117 -3.33 5.23 -15.84
C ARG A 117 -4.70 4.63 -15.57
N LEU A 118 -4.86 3.30 -15.69
CA LEU A 118 -6.10 2.56 -15.45
C LEU A 118 -6.21 1.95 -14.05
N TRP A 119 -5.10 1.84 -13.31
CA TRP A 119 -5.07 1.30 -11.94
C TRP A 119 -4.71 2.27 -10.78
N PRO A 120 -4.94 3.61 -10.85
CA PRO A 120 -4.93 4.42 -9.63
C PRO A 120 -5.89 3.87 -8.56
N ASP A 121 -7.10 3.48 -8.99
CA ASP A 121 -8.16 2.98 -8.09
C ASP A 121 -7.86 1.58 -7.56
N ALA A 122 -7.12 0.75 -8.29
CA ALA A 122 -6.75 -0.57 -7.80
C ALA A 122 -5.84 -0.47 -6.58
N GLN A 123 -4.85 0.43 -6.58
CA GLN A 123 -4.03 0.64 -5.38
C GLN A 123 -4.90 1.05 -4.19
N ALA A 124 -5.88 1.94 -4.39
CA ALA A 124 -6.78 2.39 -3.35
C ALA A 124 -7.64 1.22 -2.80
N ARG A 125 -8.17 0.37 -3.68
CA ARG A 125 -8.92 -0.85 -3.31
C ARG A 125 -8.05 -1.88 -2.61
N MET A 126 -6.80 -2.03 -3.01
CA MET A 126 -5.85 -2.96 -2.38
C MET A 126 -5.51 -2.55 -0.96
N VAL A 127 -5.38 -1.25 -0.71
CA VAL A 127 -5.18 -0.72 0.64
C VAL A 127 -6.41 -0.97 1.52
N LEU A 128 -7.62 -0.92 0.95
CA LEU A 128 -8.87 -1.18 1.68
C LEU A 128 -9.16 -2.66 1.94
N ALA A 129 -8.68 -3.55 1.08
CA ALA A 129 -9.10 -4.94 1.11
C ALA A 129 -8.79 -5.70 2.42
N PRO A 130 -7.67 -5.45 3.15
CA PRO A 130 -7.49 -5.97 4.50
C PRO A 130 -8.58 -5.57 5.50
N PHE A 131 -9.25 -4.45 5.24
CA PHE A 131 -10.30 -3.88 6.09
C PHE A 131 -11.72 -4.29 5.66
N ALA A 132 -11.90 -4.69 4.39
CA ALA A 132 -13.20 -5.00 3.80
C ALA A 132 -13.93 -6.14 4.54
N ALA A 133 -13.21 -7.19 4.95
CA ALA A 133 -13.79 -8.33 5.66
C ALA A 133 -14.33 -8.00 7.06
N ARG A 134 -14.09 -6.78 7.56
CA ARG A 134 -14.36 -6.38 8.95
C ARG A 134 -15.14 -5.06 9.05
N GLY A 135 -15.78 -4.62 7.96
CA GLY A 135 -16.63 -3.44 7.94
C GLY A 135 -16.01 -2.17 7.35
N GLY A 136 -14.80 -2.24 6.79
CA GLY A 136 -14.15 -1.11 6.12
C GLY A 136 -13.21 -0.28 7.00
N LEU A 137 -12.54 0.70 6.39
CA LEU A 137 -11.57 1.55 7.06
C LEU A 137 -12.27 2.67 7.83
N ASP A 138 -12.04 2.76 9.14
CA ASP A 138 -12.66 3.79 9.99
C ASP A 138 -11.81 5.08 10.04
N LEU A 139 -10.48 4.92 10.14
CA LEU A 139 -9.55 6.02 10.38
C LEU A 139 -8.27 5.88 9.54
N LEU A 140 -7.93 6.95 8.81
CA LEU A 140 -6.67 7.14 8.13
C LEU A 140 -5.81 8.14 8.93
N VAL A 141 -4.68 7.68 9.46
CA VAL A 141 -3.69 8.50 10.14
C VAL A 141 -2.56 8.83 9.17
N VAL A 142 -2.33 10.10 8.90
CA VAL A 142 -1.19 10.58 8.10
C VAL A 142 -0.09 11.02 9.05
N SER A 143 1.00 10.26 9.12
CA SER A 143 2.02 10.42 10.15
C SER A 143 3.18 11.31 9.76
N ASP A 144 3.31 11.66 8.48
CA ASP A 144 4.36 12.56 8.01
C ASP A 144 3.93 13.34 6.76
N ALA A 145 4.57 14.49 6.54
CA ALA A 145 4.30 15.36 5.40
C ALA A 145 4.55 14.65 4.05
N LEU A 146 5.51 13.73 3.99
CA LEU A 146 5.81 12.96 2.77
C LEU A 146 4.67 11.98 2.42
N SER A 147 3.82 11.65 3.40
CA SER A 147 2.67 10.77 3.22
C SER A 147 1.41 11.51 2.76
N VAL A 148 1.36 12.85 2.87
CA VAL A 148 0.19 13.68 2.51
C VAL A 148 -0.20 13.53 1.03
N PRO A 149 0.70 13.69 0.04
CA PRO A 149 0.30 13.56 -1.36
C PRO A 149 -0.25 12.18 -1.68
N ARG A 150 0.20 11.17 -0.94
CA ARG A 150 -0.29 9.80 -1.09
C ARG A 150 -1.65 9.61 -0.44
N ALA A 151 -1.85 10.17 0.75
CA ALA A 151 -3.14 10.16 1.44
C ALA A 151 -4.24 10.80 0.58
N VAL A 152 -3.98 11.97 -0.01
CA VAL A 152 -4.93 12.66 -0.90
C VAL A 152 -5.35 11.77 -2.07
N ARG A 153 -4.39 11.14 -2.77
CA ARG A 153 -4.69 10.24 -3.89
C ARG A 153 -5.54 9.04 -3.48
N LEU A 154 -5.33 8.51 -2.27
CA LEU A 154 -6.15 7.40 -1.76
C LEU A 154 -7.56 7.89 -1.44
N LEU A 155 -7.70 9.05 -0.79
CA LEU A 155 -8.99 9.65 -0.46
C LEU A 155 -9.81 9.99 -1.71
N ASP A 156 -9.19 10.55 -2.75
CA ASP A 156 -9.88 10.87 -4.02
C ASP A 156 -10.43 9.60 -4.69
N ALA A 157 -9.61 8.53 -4.71
CA ALA A 157 -10.03 7.24 -5.26
C ALA A 157 -11.15 6.60 -4.43
N TRP A 158 -11.07 6.67 -3.10
CA TRP A 158 -12.10 6.14 -2.20
C TRP A 158 -13.40 6.94 -2.25
N ALA A 159 -13.32 8.26 -2.41
CA ALA A 159 -14.50 9.11 -2.56
C ALA A 159 -15.31 8.74 -3.81
N THR A 160 -14.63 8.35 -4.88
CA THR A 160 -15.27 7.84 -6.12
C THR A 160 -16.01 6.52 -5.88
N ASP A 161 -15.48 5.67 -5.00
CA ASP A 161 -16.11 4.41 -4.56
C ASP A 161 -17.10 4.59 -3.38
N GLY A 162 -17.37 5.84 -2.94
CA GLY A 162 -18.30 6.16 -1.85
C GLY A 162 -17.76 5.93 -0.42
N ILE A 163 -16.47 5.63 -0.28
CA ILE A 163 -15.81 5.31 0.98
C ILE A 163 -15.21 6.57 1.57
N LYS A 164 -15.55 6.89 2.82
CA LYS A 164 -15.12 8.12 3.51
C LYS A 164 -14.62 7.82 4.92
N PRO A 165 -13.35 7.37 5.08
CA PRO A 165 -12.77 7.20 6.40
C PRO A 165 -12.59 8.57 7.07
N ARG A 166 -12.57 8.59 8.41
CA ARG A 166 -12.10 9.77 9.14
C ARG A 166 -10.61 9.93 8.86
N VAL A 167 -10.14 11.16 8.71
CA VAL A 167 -8.73 11.45 8.46
C VAL A 167 -8.19 12.27 9.62
N CYS A 168 -7.07 11.83 10.19
CA CYS A 168 -6.30 12.65 11.11
C CYS A 168 -4.87 12.78 10.61
N TYR A 169 -4.27 13.92 10.90
CA TYR A 169 -2.85 14.14 10.70
C TYR A 169 -2.21 14.19 12.08
N GLY A 170 -1.22 13.33 12.33
CA GLY A 170 -0.48 13.30 13.60
C GLY A 170 0.44 14.52 13.68
N LEU A 171 -0.12 15.67 14.09
CA LEU A 171 0.62 16.94 14.16
C LEU A 171 1.37 17.13 15.48
N ASP A 172 1.01 16.42 16.55
CA ASP A 172 1.53 16.75 17.88
C ASP A 172 2.82 16.02 18.25
N TYR A 173 3.62 16.71 19.08
CA TYR A 173 4.99 16.44 19.55
C TYR A 173 6.15 16.94 18.70
N ASP A 174 6.15 18.25 18.40
CA ASP A 174 7.38 19.05 18.57
C ASP A 174 7.38 19.64 20.00
N VAL A 175 7.68 18.80 20.99
CA VAL A 175 8.25 19.31 22.25
C VAL A 175 9.70 18.83 22.26
N PRO A 176 10.69 19.74 22.14
CA PRO A 176 12.09 19.37 22.29
C PRO A 176 12.25 18.64 23.62
N SER A 177 12.89 17.46 23.61
CA SER A 177 13.11 16.61 24.79
C SER A 177 14.05 17.22 25.84
N GLY A 178 14.23 18.55 25.85
CA GLY A 178 15.13 19.28 26.74
C GLY A 178 14.46 19.94 27.95
N THR A 179 13.13 20.06 28.02
CA THR A 179 12.49 20.94 29.03
C THR A 179 11.75 20.20 30.15
N GLN A 180 11.77 18.87 30.18
CA GLN A 180 11.03 18.09 31.21
C GLN A 180 11.86 17.72 32.45
N GLN A 181 13.17 17.96 32.46
CA GLN A 181 14.01 17.79 33.66
C GLN A 181 14.02 19.01 34.60
N ALA A 182 13.47 20.17 34.19
CA ALA A 182 13.53 21.40 35.00
C ALA A 182 12.29 21.65 35.89
N ARG A 183 11.26 20.81 35.84
CA ARG A 183 10.00 21.02 36.60
C ARG A 183 9.73 20.05 37.75
N THR A 184 10.60 19.08 37.98
CA THR A 184 10.54 18.20 39.17
C THR A 184 11.59 18.53 40.23
N ALA A 185 12.45 19.53 40.00
CA ALA A 185 13.54 19.87 40.92
C ALA A 185 13.30 21.09 41.84
N THR A 186 12.15 21.76 41.78
CA THR A 186 11.96 23.06 42.47
C THR A 186 10.83 23.15 43.48
N THR A 187 10.22 22.03 43.88
CA THR A 187 9.25 22.03 45.00
C THR A 187 9.60 21.00 46.06
N GLN A 188 10.89 20.90 46.40
CA GLN A 188 11.35 20.33 47.66
C GLN A 188 12.53 21.17 48.14
N GLY A 189 12.27 22.10 49.05
CA GLY A 189 13.31 22.79 49.81
C GLY A 189 13.32 24.31 49.67
N GLN A 190 12.46 24.96 50.46
CA GLN A 190 12.74 26.17 51.26
C GLN A 190 11.42 26.46 52.01
N ARG A 191 11.28 25.98 53.25
CA ARG A 191 11.66 26.66 54.51
C ARG A 191 10.99 28.01 54.66
#